data_AF-A0A6A9K766-F1
#
_entry.id   AF-A0A6A9K766-F1
#
_cell.length_a   1.000
_cell.length_b   1.000
_cell.length_c   1.000
_cell.angle_alpha   90.00
_cell.angle_beta   90.00
_cell.angle_gamma   90.00
#
_symmetry.space_group_name_H-M   'P 1'
#
loop_
_entity.id
_entity.type
_entity.pdbx_description
1 polymer ?
#
loop_
_entity_poly.entity_id
_entity_poly.type
_entity_poly.pdbx_seq_one_letter_code
_entity_poly.pdbx_strand_id
1 'polypeptide(L)' 'LKNSTDRITVSSYFNQDATSNYRLEEIRFVDGQVLNIDAVKALVQQATDGNDRLYGYAVADTLSGGL' A
#
# COMPACT_ATOMS: atom_id res chain seq x y z
N LEU A 1 -8.84 -14.57 -0.09
CA LEU A 1 -8.18 -15.72 -0.76
C LEU A 1 -7.50 -15.25 -2.05
N LYS A 2 -6.42 -15.90 -2.53
CA LYS A 2 -5.81 -15.56 -3.84
C LYS A 2 -6.88 -15.75 -4.94
N ASN A 3 -7.03 -14.76 -5.82
CA ASN A 3 -8.07 -14.71 -6.89
C ASN A 3 -9.53 -14.63 -6.39
N SER A 4 -9.76 -14.17 -5.16
CA SER A 4 -11.10 -13.78 -4.70
C SER A 4 -11.32 -12.27 -4.89
N THR A 5 -12.58 -11.83 -4.88
CA THR A 5 -12.97 -10.41 -4.82
C THR A 5 -13.01 -9.86 -3.38
N ASP A 6 -12.56 -10.65 -2.39
CA ASP A 6 -12.48 -10.22 -1.00
C ASP A 6 -11.65 -8.93 -0.89
N ARG A 7 -12.21 -7.92 -0.21
CA ARG A 7 -11.54 -6.63 -0.01
C ARG A 7 -11.68 -6.17 1.43
N ILE A 8 -10.56 -5.82 2.04
CA ILE A 8 -10.49 -5.06 3.28
C ILE A 8 -10.11 -3.63 2.90
N THR A 9 -10.88 -2.64 3.38
CA THR A 9 -10.59 -1.22 3.16
C THR A 9 -10.34 -0.56 4.50
N VAL A 10 -9.19 0.07 4.66
CA VAL A 10 -8.90 0.93 5.82
C VAL A 10 -9.04 2.38 5.38
N SER A 11 -10.03 3.06 5.93
CA SER A 11 -10.29 4.46 5.62
C SER A 11 -9.13 5.34 6.09
N SER A 12 -8.76 6.33 5.27
CA SER A 12 -7.71 7.31 5.60
C SER A 12 -6.32 6.71 5.86
N TYR A 13 -6.04 5.48 5.39
CA TYR A 13 -4.78 4.78 5.66
C TYR A 13 -3.53 5.63 5.36
N PHE A 14 -3.51 6.31 4.22
CA PHE A 14 -2.38 7.15 3.80
C PHE A 14 -2.44 8.60 4.30
N ASN A 15 -3.37 8.94 5.20
CA ASN A 15 -3.48 10.30 5.72
C ASN A 15 -2.17 10.71 6.42
N GLN A 16 -1.69 11.92 6.11
CA GLN A 16 -0.39 12.44 6.54
C GLN A 16 0.75 11.47 6.20
N ASP A 17 0.83 11.03 4.94
CA ASP A 17 1.84 10.06 4.48
C ASP A 17 1.88 8.79 5.33
N ALA A 18 0.71 8.33 5.76
CA ALA A 18 0.56 7.20 6.67
C ALA A 18 1.38 7.35 7.97
N THR A 19 1.48 8.56 8.54
CA THR A 19 1.98 8.79 9.91
C THR A 19 0.84 9.01 10.92
N SER A 20 -0.40 9.14 10.44
CA SER A 20 -1.59 9.24 11.29
C SER A 20 -1.93 7.90 11.99
N ASN A 21 -2.84 7.95 12.95
CA ASN A 21 -3.34 6.79 13.70
C ASN A 21 -4.33 5.91 12.90
N TYR A 22 -4.61 6.26 11.63
CA TYR A 22 -5.51 5.49 10.76
C TYR A 22 -4.79 4.36 10.01
N ARG A 23 -3.46 4.28 10.12
CA ARG A 23 -2.67 3.20 9.51
C ARG A 23 -2.74 1.93 10.35
N LEU A 24 -2.33 0.82 9.73
CA LEU A 24 -1.98 -0.40 10.43
C LEU A 24 -0.46 -0.45 10.57
N GLU A 25 0.03 -0.85 11.74
CA GLU A 25 1.46 -1.06 11.97
C GLU A 25 1.97 -2.27 11.18
N GLU A 26 1.15 -3.32 11.10
CA GLU A 26 1.50 -4.58 10.45
C GLU A 26 0.30 -5.25 9.79
N ILE A 27 0.55 -5.89 8.66
CA ILE A 27 -0.36 -6.85 8.01
C ILE A 27 0.33 -8.22 8.05
N ARG A 28 -0.23 -9.17 8.80
CA ARG A 28 0.35 -10.50 9.01
C ARG A 28 -0.40 -11.55 8.21
N PHE A 29 0.31 -12.31 7.39
CA PHE A 29 -0.21 -13.38 6.58
C PHE A 29 0.03 -14.74 7.25
N VAL A 30 -0.77 -15.74 6.86
CA VAL A 30 -0.74 -17.08 7.47
C VAL A 30 0.56 -17.85 7.21
N ASP A 31 1.27 -17.50 6.15
CA ASP A 31 2.59 -18.04 5.79
C ASP A 31 3.73 -17.42 6.61
N GLY A 32 3.42 -16.50 7.52
CA GLY A 32 4.39 -15.80 8.35
C GLY A 32 4.94 -14.52 7.71
N GLN A 33 4.53 -14.17 6.48
CA GLN A 33 4.89 -12.88 5.90
C GLN A 33 4.26 -11.75 6.72
N VAL A 34 5.03 -10.71 7.00
CA VAL A 34 4.56 -9.49 7.66
C VAL A 34 4.91 -8.29 6.80
N LEU A 35 3.92 -7.47 6.47
CA LEU A 35 4.13 -6.17 5.85
C LEU A 35 4.02 -5.10 6.92
N ASN A 36 5.13 -4.43 7.21
CA ASN A 36 5.13 -3.21 8.01
C ASN A 36 4.78 -1.99 7.14
N ILE A 37 4.72 -0.81 7.76
CA ILE A 37 4.32 0.41 7.04
C ILE A 37 5.23 0.75 5.85
N ASP A 38 6.55 0.58 5.99
CA ASP A 38 7.52 0.88 4.93
C ASP A 38 7.35 -0.06 3.73
N ALA A 39 7.11 -1.35 4.00
CA ALA A 39 6.81 -2.32 2.96
C ALA A 39 5.50 -1.97 2.22
N VAL A 40 4.45 -1.55 2.94
CA VAL A 40 3.19 -1.10 2.32
C VAL A 40 3.42 0.14 1.45
N LYS A 41 4.19 1.12 1.94
CA LYS A 41 4.53 2.33 1.17
C LYS A 41 5.26 2.01 -0.13
N ALA A 42 6.23 1.09 -0.08
CA ALA A 42 6.94 0.65 -1.27
C ALA A 42 6.04 -0.10 -2.27
N LEU A 43 5.08 -0.90 -1.78
CA LEU A 43 4.16 -1.65 -2.63
C LEU A 43 3.21 -0.73 -3.41
N VAL A 44 2.70 0.35 -2.79
CA VAL A 44 1.74 1.25 -3.47
C VAL A 44 2.37 2.23 -4.46
N GLN A 45 3.70 2.20 -4.61
CA GLN A 45 4.42 2.90 -5.67
C GLN A 45 4.73 1.98 -6.87
N GLN A 46 4.51 0.67 -6.74
CA GLN A 46 4.70 -0.29 -7.83
C GLN A 46 3.46 -0.33 -8.72
N ALA A 47 3.58 0.23 -9.92
CA ALA A 47 2.55 0.11 -10.94
C ALA A 47 2.47 -1.31 -11.52
N THR A 48 1.31 -1.61 -12.05
CA THR A 48 0.97 -2.78 -12.86
C THR A 48 0.73 -2.35 -14.31
N ASP A 49 0.43 -3.29 -15.20
CA ASP A 49 0.02 -3.00 -16.59
C ASP A 49 -1.44 -2.49 -16.68
N GLY A 50 -2.12 -2.31 -15.54
CA GLY A 50 -3.51 -1.90 -15.44
C GLY A 50 -3.69 -0.48 -14.89
N ASN A 51 -4.96 -0.11 -14.70
CA ASN A 51 -5.29 1.17 -14.07
C ASN A 51 -5.00 1.13 -12.57
N ASP A 52 -3.95 1.82 -12.15
CA ASP A 52 -3.55 1.91 -10.76
C ASP A 52 -3.84 3.27 -10.12
N ARG A 53 -3.94 3.25 -8.79
CA ARG A 53 -3.83 4.44 -7.96
C ARG A 53 -2.55 4.35 -7.15
N LEU A 54 -1.53 5.08 -7.58
CA LEU A 54 -0.25 5.17 -6.88
C LEU A 54 -0.27 6.26 -5.81
N TYR A 55 0.60 6.15 -4.81
CA TYR A 55 0.73 7.12 -3.73
C TYR A 55 2.18 7.63 -3.61
N GLY A 56 2.37 8.94 -3.75
CA GLY A 56 3.61 9.63 -3.40
C GLY A 56 3.54 10.21 -1.99
N TYR A 57 4.69 10.60 -1.44
CA TYR A 57 4.86 11.12 -0.09
C TYR A 57 5.53 12.49 -0.12
N ALA A 58 5.74 13.12 1.04
CA ALA A 58 6.36 14.44 1.14
C ALA A 58 7.86 14.50 0.74
N VAL A 59 8.45 13.37 0.33
CA VAL A 59 9.82 13.29 -0.19
C VAL A 59 9.83 13.30 -1.71
N ALA A 60 11.03 13.38 -2.32
CA ALA A 60 11.16 13.23 -3.76
C ALA A 60 10.89 11.78 -4.17
N ASP A 61 9.73 11.53 -4.78
CA ASP A 61 9.37 10.25 -5.38
C ASP A 61 9.48 10.29 -6.90
N THR A 62 9.83 9.14 -7.50
CA THR A 62 9.65 8.91 -8.94
C THR A 62 8.59 7.84 -9.13
N LEU A 63 7.42 8.23 -9.64
CA LEU A 63 6.32 7.30 -9.93
C LEU A 63 6.28 7.01 -11.42
N SER A 64 6.32 5.73 -11.78
CA SER A 64 6.10 5.26 -13.15
C SER A 64 4.67 4.76 -13.29
N GLY A 65 3.99 5.13 -14.37
CA GLY A 65 2.57 4.83 -14.59
C GLY A 65 2.26 3.41 -15.05
N GLY A 66 3.26 2.52 -15.12
CA GLY A 66 3.11 1.20 -15.72
C GLY A 66 3.27 1.22 -17.24
N LEU A 67 2.89 0.11 -17.89
CA LEU A 67 3.06 -0.15 -19.32
C LEU A 67 1.78 0.07 -20.13
#